data_AF-A0AA38PP74-F1
#
_entry.id   AF-A0AA38PP74-F1
#
_cell.length_a   1.000
_cell.length_b   1.000
_cell.length_c   1.000
_cell.angle_alpha   90.00
_cell.angle_beta   90.00
_cell.angle_gamma   90.00
#
_symmetry.space_group_name_H-M   'P 1'
#
loop_
_entity.id
_entity.type
_entity.pdbx_description
1 polymer ?
#
loop_
_entity_poly.entity_id
_entity_poly.type
_entity_poly.pdbx_seq_one_letter_code
_entity_poly.pdbx_strand_id
1 'polypeptide(L)'
;MGPFVDTFHPLIQAVPSVRDLISTHVVCPQCEFSRLVTKSDPRIQLVPNPCTFSINDMTFGATSVDVLFHLEKEKVLKRGQVVDSVVSLFPDDSGNHLPANDCRHLLQ
;
A
#
# COMPACT_ATOMS: atom_id res chain seq x y z
N MET A 1 12.91 16.51 40.11
CA MET A 1 13.42 16.01 38.81
C MET A 1 12.75 14.67 38.57
N GLY A 2 11.54 14.67 37.99
CA GLY A 2 10.82 13.43 37.69
C GLY A 2 11.36 12.82 36.39
N PRO A 3 11.35 11.48 36.24
CA PRO A 3 11.83 10.85 35.02
C PRO A 3 10.91 11.25 33.87
N PHE A 4 11.47 11.98 32.91
CA PHE A 4 10.89 12.22 31.61
C PHE A 4 10.95 10.90 30.82
N VAL A 5 10.02 10.00 31.12
CA VAL A 5 9.73 8.87 30.24
C VAL A 5 8.89 9.43 29.12
N ASP A 6 9.56 9.81 28.02
CA ASP A 6 8.94 10.01 26.71
C ASP A 6 8.22 8.71 26.34
N THR A 7 6.96 8.60 26.75
CA THR A 7 6.12 7.47 26.40
C THR A 7 5.70 7.70 24.96
N PHE A 8 6.48 7.15 24.03
CA PHE A 8 6.19 7.25 22.60
C PHE A 8 4.89 6.50 22.31
N HIS A 9 3.79 7.24 22.16
CA HIS A 9 2.51 6.64 21.79
C HIS A 9 2.48 6.44 20.28
N PRO A 10 2.27 5.21 19.77
CA PRO A 10 2.20 4.97 18.34
C PRO A 10 0.98 5.68 17.74
N LEU A 11 1.19 6.38 16.63
CA LEU A 11 0.12 6.91 15.78
C LEU A 11 -0.33 5.80 14.82
N ILE A 12 -1.63 5.64 14.65
CA ILE A 12 -2.23 4.61 13.81
C ILE A 12 -3.02 5.29 12.68
N GLN A 13 -2.69 4.98 11.43
CA GLN A 13 -3.49 5.32 10.26
C GLN A 13 -4.36 4.12 9.88
N ALA A 14 -5.68 4.25 9.96
CA ALA A 14 -6.61 3.17 9.59
C ALA A 14 -7.26 3.49 8.24
N VAL A 15 -6.98 2.64 7.25
CA VAL A 15 -7.52 2.71 5.88
C VAL A 15 -8.64 1.67 5.74
N PRO A 16 -9.86 2.03 5.30
CA PRO A 16 -10.95 1.08 5.13
C PRO A 16 -10.75 0.17 3.92
N SER A 17 -11.48 -0.94 3.91
CA SER A 17 -11.57 -1.91 2.82
C SER A 17 -13.02 -2.16 2.45
N VAL A 18 -13.27 -2.45 1.18
CA VAL A 18 -14.62 -2.84 0.68
C VAL A 18 -15.10 -4.15 1.28
N ARG A 19 -14.19 -4.90 1.92
CA ARG A 19 -14.47 -6.15 2.64
C ARG A 19 -14.81 -5.94 4.11
N ASP A 20 -14.73 -4.71 4.63
CA ASP A 20 -15.00 -4.44 6.03
C ASP A 20 -16.50 -4.38 6.30
N LEU A 21 -17.01 -5.38 7.03
CA LEU A 21 -18.43 -5.50 7.38
C LEU A 21 -18.96 -4.30 8.18
N ILE A 22 -18.08 -3.62 8.92
CA ILE A 22 -18.43 -2.43 9.71
C ILE A 22 -18.58 -1.16 8.85
N SER A 23 -18.12 -1.19 7.60
CA SER A 23 -18.28 -0.08 6.66
C SER A 23 -19.65 -0.18 5.99
N THR A 24 -20.41 0.91 6.00
CA THR A 24 -21.62 1.03 5.17
C THR A 24 -21.30 1.35 3.72
N HIS A 25 -20.05 1.66 3.41
CA HIS A 25 -19.59 2.03 2.07
C HIS A 25 -18.76 0.91 1.47
N VAL A 26 -19.36 0.15 0.56
CA VAL A 26 -18.83 -1.11 0.01
C VAL A 26 -18.23 -0.98 -1.40
N VAL A 27 -17.90 0.24 -1.83
CA VAL A 27 -17.36 0.53 -3.16
C VAL A 27 -16.11 1.40 -3.05
N CYS A 28 -15.14 1.16 -3.93
CA CYS A 28 -13.94 2.01 -4.04
C CYS A 28 -14.22 3.15 -5.05
N PRO A 29 -13.83 4.41 -4.77
CA PRO A 29 -13.13 4.90 -3.57
C PRO A 29 -14.02 5.00 -2.33
N GLN A 30 -13.47 4.75 -1.13
CA GLN A 30 -14.18 4.75 0.16
C GLN A 30 -13.85 5.96 1.03
N CYS A 31 -14.88 6.57 1.66
CA CYS A 31 -14.71 7.49 2.79
C CYS A 31 -14.11 6.79 4.02
N GLU A 32 -13.54 7.57 4.94
CA GLU A 32 -13.06 7.08 6.22
C GLU A 32 -14.16 6.45 7.09
N PHE A 33 -13.75 5.66 8.07
CA PHE A 33 -14.67 5.12 9.08
C PHE A 33 -15.27 6.22 9.97
N SER A 34 -16.42 5.92 10.57
CA SER A 34 -16.96 6.73 11.67
C SER A 34 -16.01 6.72 12.87
N ARG A 35 -15.76 7.88 13.47
CA ARG A 35 -14.94 8.03 14.70
C ARG A 35 -15.50 7.24 15.89
N LEU A 36 -16.76 6.82 15.82
CA LEU A 36 -17.39 5.97 16.84
C LEU A 36 -16.73 4.58 16.91
N VAL A 37 -16.22 4.05 15.80
CA VAL A 37 -15.56 2.74 15.73
C VAL A 37 -14.32 2.69 16.62
N THR A 38 -13.62 3.82 16.77
CA THR A 38 -12.38 3.94 17.55
C THR A 38 -12.59 4.56 18.94
N LYS A 39 -13.84 4.74 19.37
CA LYS A 39 -14.17 5.53 20.59
C LYS A 39 -13.54 6.93 20.57
N SER A 40 -13.29 7.48 19.37
CA SER A 40 -12.61 8.76 19.16
C SER A 40 -11.21 8.86 19.80
N ASP A 41 -10.46 7.76 19.88
CA ASP A 41 -9.06 7.80 20.34
C ASP A 41 -8.23 8.74 19.44
N PRO A 42 -7.59 9.79 20.01
CA PRO A 42 -6.86 10.78 19.22
C PRO A 42 -5.61 10.22 18.52
N ARG A 43 -5.13 9.04 18.92
CA ARG A 43 -3.97 8.37 18.31
C ARG A 43 -4.33 7.61 17.03
N ILE A 44 -5.63 7.42 16.77
CA ILE A 44 -6.11 6.71 15.59
C ILE A 44 -6.69 7.71 14.60
N GLN A 45 -5.97 7.88 13.50
CA GLN A 45 -6.38 8.70 12.37
C GLN A 45 -7.10 7.81 11.36
N LEU A 46 -8.39 8.07 11.18
CA LEU A 46 -9.22 7.41 10.18
C LEU A 46 -9.04 8.16 8.87
N VAL A 47 -8.60 7.46 7.82
CA VAL A 47 -8.31 8.04 6.51
C VAL A 47 -9.14 7.33 5.43
N PRO A 48 -9.39 7.97 4.27
CA PRO A 48 -10.12 7.33 3.16
C PRO A 48 -9.29 6.22 2.49
N ASN A 49 -9.90 5.51 1.54
CA ASN A 49 -9.24 4.51 0.71
C ASN A 49 -9.55 4.75 -0.78
N PRO A 50 -8.55 4.95 -1.65
CA PRO A 50 -7.13 5.14 -1.35
C PRO A 50 -6.86 6.48 -0.66
N CYS A 51 -5.67 6.65 -0.07
CA CYS A 51 -5.23 7.93 0.50
C CYS A 51 -3.75 8.20 0.28
N THR A 52 -3.39 9.49 0.35
CA THR A 52 -2.01 9.97 0.43
C THR A 52 -1.86 10.85 1.66
N PHE A 53 -0.81 10.64 2.45
CA PHE A 53 -0.51 11.42 3.65
C PHE A 53 1.00 11.54 3.86
N SER A 54 1.42 12.52 4.66
CA SER A 54 2.84 12.76 4.91
C SER A 54 3.17 12.63 6.39
N ILE A 55 4.28 11.94 6.71
CA ILE A 55 4.85 11.83 8.06
C ILE A 55 6.29 12.31 7.96
N ASN A 56 6.65 13.39 8.69
CA ASN A 56 8.01 13.93 8.71
C ASN A 56 8.61 14.10 7.31
N ASP A 57 7.89 14.81 6.44
CA ASP A 57 8.26 15.07 5.03
C ASP A 57 8.34 13.84 4.11
N MET A 58 8.05 12.63 4.61
CA MET A 58 7.89 11.44 3.79
C MET A 58 6.43 11.28 3.38
N THR A 59 6.17 11.14 2.08
CA THR A 59 4.83 10.94 1.54
C THR A 59 4.53 9.46 1.35
N PHE A 60 3.39 9.02 1.87
CA PHE A 60 2.90 7.65 1.81
C PHE A 60 1.63 7.60 0.97
N GLY A 61 1.57 6.69 0.01
CA GLY A 61 0.33 6.26 -0.64
C GLY A 61 -0.13 4.93 -0.04
N ALA A 62 -1.41 4.83 0.33
CA ALA A 62 -1.98 3.61 0.88
C ALA A 62 -3.32 3.28 0.20
N THR A 63 -3.53 2.00 -0.07
CA THR A 63 -4.77 1.45 -0.59
C THR A 63 -5.00 0.05 -0.03
N SER A 64 -6.25 -0.31 0.23
CA SER A 64 -6.62 -1.67 0.65
C SER A 64 -6.91 -2.60 -0.53
N VAL A 65 -6.94 -2.06 -1.75
CA VAL A 65 -7.20 -2.82 -2.97
C VAL A 65 -5.94 -3.56 -3.35
N ASP A 66 -6.05 -4.84 -3.69
CA ASP A 66 -4.92 -5.67 -4.14
C ASP A 66 -4.56 -5.34 -5.61
N VAL A 67 -4.05 -4.13 -5.83
CA VAL A 67 -3.85 -3.57 -7.17
C VAL A 67 -2.81 -4.37 -7.96
N LEU A 68 -1.73 -4.82 -7.29
CA LEU A 68 -0.68 -5.61 -7.95
C LEU A 68 -1.23 -6.94 -8.47
N PHE A 69 -2.02 -7.65 -7.66
CA PHE A 69 -2.65 -8.89 -8.08
C PHE A 69 -3.62 -8.69 -9.26
N HIS A 70 -4.40 -7.61 -9.25
CA HIS A 70 -5.29 -7.30 -10.37
C HIS A 70 -4.52 -6.93 -11.65
N LEU A 71 -3.43 -6.16 -11.54
CA LEU A 71 -2.58 -5.81 -12.68
C LEU A 71 -1.89 -7.02 -13.27
N GLU A 72 -1.40 -7.93 -12.43
CA GLU A 72 -0.72 -9.16 -12.87
C GLU A 72 -1.64 -10.02 -13.76
N LYS A 73 -2.94 -10.08 -13.45
CA LYS A 73 -3.93 -10.86 -14.22
C LYS A 73 -4.18 -10.32 -15.63
N GLU A 74 -4.16 -9.00 -15.78
CA GLU A 74 -4.45 -8.34 -17.06
C GLU A 74 -3.16 -8.04 -17.86
N LYS A 75 -2.02 -8.53 -17.38
CA LYS A 75 -0.71 -8.23 -17.95
C LYS A 75 -0.49 -8.98 -19.26
N VAL A 76 -0.29 -8.23 -20.34
CA VAL A 76 0.13 -8.77 -21.64
C VAL A 76 1.65 -8.61 -21.80
N LEU A 77 2.37 -9.73 -21.80
CA LEU A 77 3.81 -9.75 -22.06
C LEU A 77 4.09 -9.84 -23.57
N LYS A 78 4.69 -8.80 -24.15
CA LYS A 78 5.28 -8.91 -25.49
C LYS A 78 6.63 -9.61 -25.36
N ARG A 79 6.71 -10.86 -25.85
CA ARG A 79 7.98 -11.60 -25.91
C ARG A 79 8.84 -11.01 -27.02
N GLY A 80 9.88 -10.26 -26.67
CA GLY A 80 10.93 -9.84 -27.60
C GLY A 80 11.75 -11.07 -28.04
N GLN A 81 12.26 -11.06 -29.28
CA GLN A 81 13.22 -12.07 -29.71
C GLN A 81 14.45 -12.06 -28.80
N VAL A 82 14.95 -13.25 -28.47
CA VAL A 82 16.23 -13.44 -27.78
C VAL A 82 17.31 -12.81 -28.63
N VAL A 83 17.91 -11.73 -28.14
CA VAL A 83 19.23 -11.28 -28.58
C VAL A 83 20.21 -11.95 -27.62
N ASP A 84 21.19 -12.67 -28.17
CA ASP A 84 22.11 -13.56 -27.45
C ASP A 84 22.55 -13.01 -26.08
N SER A 85 22.32 -13.84 -25.06
CA SER A 85 22.43 -13.51 -23.65
C SER A 85 23.83 -13.04 -23.26
N VAL A 86 23.93 -11.84 -22.69
CA VAL A 86 25.01 -11.57 -21.73
C VAL A 86 24.78 -12.51 -20.54
N VAL A 87 25.75 -13.38 -20.28
CA VAL A 87 25.74 -14.30 -19.15
C VAL A 87 25.48 -13.52 -17.86
N SER A 88 24.33 -13.78 -17.23
CA SER A 88 24.07 -13.32 -15.86
C SER A 88 25.12 -13.93 -14.94
N LEU A 89 25.99 -13.09 -14.38
CA LEU A 89 27.06 -13.49 -13.46
C LEU A 89 26.55 -13.89 -12.07
N PHE A 90 25.23 -13.92 -11.87
CA PHE A 90 24.59 -14.21 -10.58
C PHE A 90 23.60 -15.38 -10.76
N PRO A 91 23.86 -16.56 -10.15
CA PRO A 91 23.05 -17.77 -10.31
C PRO A 91 21.62 -17.68 -9.73
N ASP A 92 21.29 -16.59 -9.06
CA ASP A 92 20.07 -16.35 -8.30
C ASP A 92 19.12 -15.34 -8.97
N ASP A 93 19.52 -14.74 -10.10
CA ASP A 93 18.65 -13.88 -10.92
C ASP A 93 17.76 -14.72 -11.86
N SER A 94 16.87 -15.50 -11.25
CA SER A 94 15.69 -15.98 -11.96
C SER A 94 14.86 -14.75 -12.33
N GLY A 95 14.96 -14.30 -13.59
CA GLY A 95 14.38 -13.08 -14.18
C GLY A 95 12.85 -12.93 -14.14
N ASN A 96 12.25 -13.23 -13.00
CA ASN A 96 10.84 -13.17 -12.65
C ASN A 96 10.64 -12.19 -11.47
N HIS A 97 11.23 -11.00 -11.51
CA HIS A 97 10.81 -9.88 -10.65
C HIS A 97 9.43 -9.34 -11.09
N LEU A 98 8.43 -10.23 -11.13
CA LEU A 98 7.09 -9.97 -11.63
C LEU A 98 6.42 -8.74 -10.98
N PRO A 99 6.52 -8.49 -9.65
CA PRO A 99 5.89 -7.31 -9.03
C PRO A 99 6.63 -6.00 -9.29
N ALA A 100 7.94 -6.00 -9.59
CA ALA A 100 8.71 -4.75 -9.73
C ALA A 100 8.29 -3.94 -10.96
N ASN A 101 7.94 -4.63 -12.05
CA ASN A 101 7.35 -3.98 -13.22
C ASN A 101 5.97 -3.42 -12.91
N ASP A 102 5.14 -4.10 -12.12
CA ASP A 102 3.77 -3.67 -11.83
C ASP A 102 3.78 -2.45 -10.90
N CYS A 103 4.68 -2.42 -9.92
CA CYS A 103 4.95 -1.22 -9.12
C CYS A 103 5.38 -0.03 -9.99
N ARG A 104 6.19 -0.24 -11.03
CA ARG A 104 6.56 0.84 -11.97
C ARG A 104 5.35 1.42 -12.68
N HIS A 105 4.43 0.57 -13.16
CA HIS A 105 3.22 1.05 -13.84
C HIS A 105 2.30 1.84 -12.90
N LEU A 106 2.29 1.53 -11.60
CA LEU A 106 1.53 2.30 -10.61
C LEU A 106 2.10 3.70 -10.33
N LEU A 107 3.38 3.93 -10.63
CA LEU A 107 4.10 5.16 -10.28
C LEU A 107 4.36 6.07 -11.49
N GLN A 108 3.95 5.69 -12.71
CA GLN A 108 4.08 6.47 -13.95
C GLN A 108 2.93 7.47 -14.11
#